data_AF-A0A8T6G2L1-F1
#
_entry.id   AF-A0A8T6G2L1-F1
#
_cell.length_a   1.000
_cell.length_b   1.000
_cell.length_c   1.000
_cell.angle_alpha   90.00
_cell.angle_beta   90.00
_cell.angle_gamma   90.00
#
_symmetry.space_group_name_H-M   'P 1'
#
loop_
_entity.id
_entity.type
_entity.pdbx_description
1 polymer ?
#
loop_
_entity_poly.entity_id
_entity_poly.type
_entity_poly.pdbx_seq_one_letter_code
_entity_poly.pdbx_strand_id
1 'polypeptide(L)'
;MIAAAEPFEQLWCMGDLVGYGPNPNECVDVVRGYDHVAVAGNHDWVASGKRTAAGFNPHAASAAHWTAEQLNADNRCFLCDLPETVTEDDFCLVHGSPRAPTQEYLFRAAEAEKCFPHFATTYCLVGHTHVPCAFIEAGRDSPSDVYGV
;
A
#
# COMPACT_ATOMS: atom_id res chain seq x y z
N MET A 1 11.41 -10.02 -7.60
CA MET A 1 10.45 -10.47 -8.64
C MET A 1 9.59 -11.54 -8.01
N ILE A 2 8.26 -11.49 -8.16
CA ILE A 2 7.34 -12.50 -7.60
C ILE A 2 7.75 -13.92 -8.04
N ALA A 3 8.25 -14.06 -9.27
CA ALA A 3 8.78 -15.31 -9.81
C ALA A 3 10.00 -15.92 -9.07
N ALA A 4 10.63 -15.17 -8.16
CA ALA A 4 11.73 -15.65 -7.33
C ALA A 4 11.29 -16.01 -5.90
N ALA A 5 10.01 -15.82 -5.56
CA ALA A 5 9.46 -16.25 -4.27
C ALA A 5 9.36 -17.78 -4.22
N GLU A 6 9.41 -18.32 -3.00
CA GLU A 6 8.96 -19.70 -2.78
C GLU A 6 7.47 -19.85 -3.13
N PRO A 7 6.96 -21.06 -3.37
CA PRO A 7 5.55 -21.29 -3.66
C PRO A 7 4.65 -20.64 -2.61
N PHE A 8 3.61 -19.95 -3.07
CA PHE A 8 2.62 -19.26 -2.23
C PHE A 8 1.20 -19.54 -2.74
N GLU A 9 0.21 -19.36 -1.87
CA GLU A 9 -1.20 -19.62 -2.19
C GLU A 9 -1.93 -18.36 -2.68
N GLN A 10 -1.60 -17.19 -2.11
CA GLN A 10 -2.23 -15.92 -2.45
C GLN A 10 -1.22 -14.77 -2.43
N LEU A 11 -1.44 -13.75 -3.26
CA LEU A 11 -0.62 -12.53 -3.33
C LEU A 11 -1.33 -11.37 -2.63
N TRP A 12 -0.71 -10.80 -1.60
CA TRP A 12 -1.21 -9.56 -0.98
C TRP A 12 -0.37 -8.36 -1.43
N CYS A 13 -1.02 -7.37 -2.03
CA CYS A 13 -0.38 -6.18 -2.57
C CYS A 13 -0.78 -4.93 -1.78
N MET A 14 0.21 -4.22 -1.24
CA MET A 14 -0.01 -3.02 -0.42
C MET A 14 -0.09 -1.73 -1.26
N GLY A 15 -0.43 -1.81 -2.55
CA GLY A 15 -0.56 -0.64 -3.43
C GLY A 15 0.76 -0.11 -4.00
N ASP A 16 0.66 1.01 -4.72
CA ASP A 16 1.70 1.60 -5.58
C ASP A 16 2.23 0.57 -6.59
N LEU A 17 1.31 -0.12 -7.24
CA LEU A 17 1.56 -1.01 -8.39
C LEU A 17 2.20 -0.24 -9.56
N VAL A 18 1.82 1.02 -9.69
CA VAL A 18 2.29 1.92 -10.74
C VAL A 18 2.86 3.21 -10.15
N GLY A 19 3.54 3.97 -11.01
CA GLY A 19 4.28 5.16 -10.59
C GLY A 19 5.78 4.93 -10.69
N TYR A 20 6.48 5.93 -11.20
CA TYR A 20 7.93 5.94 -11.48
C TYR A 20 8.43 4.94 -12.54
N GLY A 21 8.09 3.66 -12.44
CA GLY A 21 8.55 2.61 -13.34
C GLY A 21 7.95 2.69 -14.75
N PRO A 22 8.63 2.17 -15.78
CA PRO A 22 8.22 2.33 -17.19
C PRO A 22 7.19 1.31 -17.68
N ASN A 23 6.84 0.28 -16.89
CA ASN A 23 5.99 -0.84 -17.32
C ASN A 23 4.71 -0.95 -16.47
N PRO A 24 3.86 0.10 -16.40
CA PRO A 24 2.72 0.11 -15.47
C PRO A 24 1.66 -0.94 -15.81
N ASN A 25 1.39 -1.21 -17.09
CA ASN A 25 0.39 -2.21 -17.47
C ASN A 25 0.86 -3.62 -17.10
N GLU A 26 2.12 -3.94 -17.37
CA GLU A 26 2.71 -5.24 -17.07
C GLU A 26 2.73 -5.50 -15.57
N CYS A 27 3.05 -4.49 -14.75
CA CYS A 27 2.98 -4.62 -13.29
C CYS A 27 1.55 -4.95 -12.81
N VAL A 28 0.55 -4.24 -13.34
CA VAL A 28 -0.85 -4.48 -12.99
C VAL A 28 -1.32 -5.85 -13.47
N ASP A 29 -1.00 -6.23 -14.70
CA ASP A 29 -1.39 -7.51 -15.29
C ASP A 29 -0.78 -8.70 -14.52
N VAL A 30 0.47 -8.56 -14.05
CA VAL A 30 1.10 -9.58 -13.20
C VAL A 30 0.30 -9.79 -11.92
N VAL A 31 -0.08 -8.74 -11.21
CA VAL A 31 -0.86 -8.89 -9.95
C VAL A 31 -2.26 -9.43 -10.22
N ARG A 32 -2.94 -8.94 -11.26
CA ARG A 32 -4.25 -9.44 -11.70
C ARG A 32 -4.23 -10.91 -12.12
N GLY A 33 -3.06 -11.45 -12.49
CA GLY A 33 -2.87 -12.85 -12.88
C GLY A 33 -2.83 -13.84 -11.71
N TYR A 34 -2.74 -13.37 -10.47
CA TYR A 34 -2.78 -14.21 -9.25
C TYR A 34 -4.12 -14.11 -8.53
N ASP A 35 -4.42 -15.10 -7.70
CA ASP A 35 -5.36 -14.90 -6.59
C ASP A 35 -4.74 -13.84 -5.65
N HIS A 36 -5.42 -12.71 -5.51
CA HIS A 36 -4.85 -11.55 -4.85
C HIS A 36 -5.83 -10.78 -3.99
N VAL A 37 -5.25 -10.16 -2.96
CA VAL A 37 -5.88 -9.09 -2.17
C VAL A 37 -5.02 -7.85 -2.37
N ALA A 38 -5.63 -6.74 -2.76
CA ALA A 38 -4.90 -5.53 -3.05
C ALA A 38 -5.61 -4.30 -2.49
N VAL A 39 -4.83 -3.38 -1.95
CA VAL A 39 -5.26 -2.01 -1.64
C VAL A 39 -4.60 -1.03 -2.59
N ALA A 40 -5.22 0.12 -2.78
CA ALA A 40 -4.67 1.18 -3.59
C ALA A 40 -3.57 1.94 -2.86
N GLY A 41 -2.48 2.22 -3.58
CA GLY A 41 -1.53 3.26 -3.20
C GLY A 41 -1.96 4.64 -3.70
N ASN A 42 -1.25 5.67 -3.24
CA ASN A 42 -1.49 7.02 -3.74
C ASN A 42 -1.16 7.15 -5.23
N HIS A 43 -0.09 6.50 -5.72
CA HIS A 43 0.25 6.57 -7.13
C HIS A 43 -0.80 5.88 -8.01
N ASP A 44 -1.34 4.74 -7.56
CA ASP A 44 -2.40 4.01 -8.27
C ASP A 44 -3.64 4.88 -8.49
N TRP A 45 -4.10 5.55 -7.43
CA TRP A 45 -5.28 6.39 -7.49
C TRP A 45 -5.07 7.69 -8.25
N VAL A 46 -3.86 8.27 -8.22
CA VAL A 46 -3.56 9.44 -9.05
C VAL A 46 -3.44 9.05 -10.53
N ALA A 47 -2.74 7.97 -10.85
CA ALA A 47 -2.57 7.52 -12.23
C ALA A 47 -3.88 7.05 -12.87
N SER A 48 -4.75 6.39 -12.10
CA SER A 48 -6.08 5.97 -12.56
C SER A 48 -7.05 7.14 -12.73
N GLY A 49 -6.82 8.27 -12.05
CA GLY A 49 -7.66 9.47 -12.07
C GLY A 49 -8.68 9.54 -10.94
N LYS A 50 -8.66 8.59 -9.99
CA LYS A 50 -9.52 8.58 -8.80
C LYS A 50 -9.18 9.70 -7.81
N ARG A 51 -7.92 10.12 -7.75
CA ARG A 51 -7.45 11.26 -6.95
C ARG A 51 -6.59 12.19 -7.79
N THR A 52 -6.42 13.43 -7.32
CA THR A 52 -5.50 14.39 -7.91
C THR A 52 -4.09 14.22 -7.33
N ALA A 53 -3.07 14.69 -8.05
CA ALA A 53 -1.69 14.74 -7.56
C ALA A 53 -1.45 15.80 -6.45
N ALA A 54 -2.49 16.22 -5.74
CA ALA A 54 -2.36 17.17 -4.64
C ALA A 54 -1.48 16.58 -3.53
N GLY A 55 -0.46 17.32 -3.09
CA GLY A 55 0.51 16.86 -2.09
C GLY A 55 1.67 16.04 -2.66
N PHE A 56 1.67 15.69 -3.94
CA PHE A 56 2.82 15.05 -4.58
C PHE A 56 3.94 16.07 -4.78
N ASN A 57 5.19 15.64 -4.60
CA ASN A 57 6.32 16.42 -5.09
C ASN A 57 6.30 16.46 -6.64
N PRO A 58 6.97 17.43 -7.28
CA PRO A 58 6.90 17.59 -8.73
C PRO A 58 7.31 16.35 -9.53
N HIS A 59 8.29 15.57 -9.03
CA HIS A 59 8.73 14.34 -9.70
C HIS A 59 7.68 13.24 -9.61
N ALA A 60 7.08 13.05 -8.43
CA ALA A 60 5.98 12.11 -8.22
C ALA A 60 4.78 12.46 -9.10
N ALA A 61 4.40 13.74 -9.16
CA ALA A 61 3.29 14.22 -9.97
C ALA A 61 3.54 13.99 -11.47
N SER A 62 4.74 14.30 -11.94
CA SER A 62 5.14 14.04 -13.33
C SER A 62 5.11 12.55 -13.67
N ALA A 63 5.61 11.70 -12.78
CA ALA A 63 5.60 10.25 -12.97
C ALA A 63 4.17 9.70 -13.01
N ALA A 64 3.29 10.16 -12.13
CA ALA A 64 1.89 9.75 -12.12
C ALA A 64 1.14 10.21 -13.38
N HIS A 65 1.40 11.43 -13.87
CA HIS A 65 0.82 11.92 -15.14
C HIS A 65 1.26 11.08 -16.33
N TRP A 66 2.56 10.83 -16.45
CA TRP A 66 3.09 9.97 -17.51
C TRP A 66 2.50 8.56 -17.44
N THR A 67 2.42 8.00 -16.23
CA THR A 67 1.80 6.67 -15.98
C THR A 67 0.33 6.66 -16.42
N ALA A 68 -0.42 7.72 -16.10
CA ALA A 68 -1.80 7.86 -16.54
C ALA A 68 -1.93 7.81 -18.06
N GLU A 69 -0.98 8.36 -18.81
CA GLU A 69 -0.99 8.28 -20.29
C GLU A 69 -0.68 6.88 -20.82
N GLN A 70 0.01 6.03 -20.05
CA GLN A 70 0.37 4.68 -20.48
C GLN A 70 -0.71 3.64 -20.17
N LEU A 71 -1.54 3.86 -19.15
CA LEU A 71 -2.51 2.87 -18.69
C LEU A 71 -3.57 2.56 -19.74
N ASN A 72 -3.74 1.28 -20.05
CA ASN A 72 -4.90 0.81 -20.81
C ASN A 72 -6.20 0.93 -19.98
N ALA A 73 -7.35 0.83 -20.64
CA ALA A 73 -8.65 1.05 -19.98
C ALA A 73 -8.91 0.06 -18.83
N ASP A 74 -8.61 -1.23 -19.03
CA ASP A 74 -8.88 -2.27 -18.04
C ASP A 74 -8.03 -2.08 -16.78
N ASN A 75 -6.74 -1.78 -16.95
CA ASN A 75 -5.82 -1.53 -15.84
C ASN A 75 -6.13 -0.22 -15.13
N ARG A 76 -6.56 0.82 -15.85
CA ARG A 76 -7.08 2.05 -15.22
C ARG A 76 -8.28 1.75 -14.35
N CYS A 77 -9.26 1.01 -14.86
CA CYS A 77 -10.47 0.66 -14.11
C CYS A 77 -10.12 -0.18 -12.88
N PHE A 78 -9.27 -1.20 -13.03
CA PHE A 78 -8.78 -2.01 -11.92
C PHE A 78 -8.16 -1.15 -10.80
N LEU A 79 -7.20 -0.29 -11.14
CA LEU A 79 -6.56 0.60 -10.15
C LEU A 79 -7.53 1.60 -9.53
N CYS A 80 -8.50 2.08 -10.30
CA CYS A 80 -9.57 2.94 -9.79
C CYS A 80 -10.47 2.21 -8.80
N ASP A 81 -10.73 0.92 -9.00
CA ASP A 81 -11.65 0.15 -8.16
C ASP A 81 -10.99 -0.42 -6.89
N LEU A 82 -9.66 -0.41 -6.82
CA LEU A 82 -8.94 -0.83 -5.62
C LEU A 82 -9.43 -0.06 -4.37
N PRO A 83 -9.71 -0.77 -3.26
CA PRO A 83 -10.09 -0.16 -1.98
C PRO A 83 -8.88 0.48 -1.29
N GLU A 84 -9.12 1.46 -0.42
CA GLU A 84 -8.05 2.00 0.46
C GLU A 84 -7.70 1.08 1.62
N THR A 85 -8.66 0.27 2.06
CA THR A 85 -8.52 -0.62 3.21
C THR A 85 -9.23 -1.93 2.94
N VAL A 86 -8.57 -3.03 3.26
CA VAL A 86 -9.16 -4.37 3.25
C VAL A 86 -8.93 -5.01 4.61
N THR A 87 -9.89 -5.82 5.05
CA THR A 87 -9.72 -6.72 6.19
C THR A 87 -9.84 -8.14 5.70
N GLU A 88 -8.77 -8.93 5.87
CA GLU A 88 -8.72 -10.35 5.57
C GLU A 88 -8.39 -11.11 6.85
N ASP A 89 -9.30 -11.97 7.31
CA ASP A 89 -9.22 -12.65 8.60
C ASP A 89 -8.84 -11.70 9.76
N ASP A 90 -7.63 -11.84 10.28
CA ASP A 90 -7.09 -11.07 11.40
C ASP A 90 -6.01 -10.06 10.96
N PHE A 91 -6.11 -9.60 9.70
CA PHE A 91 -5.21 -8.63 9.08
C PHE A 91 -5.98 -7.44 8.52
N CYS A 92 -5.54 -6.24 8.87
CA CYS A 92 -5.93 -4.98 8.23
C CYS A 92 -4.86 -4.58 7.22
N LEU A 93 -5.22 -4.37 5.96
CA LEU A 93 -4.31 -4.00 4.88
C LEU A 93 -4.58 -2.56 4.48
N VAL A 94 -3.55 -1.72 4.44
CA VAL A 94 -3.58 -0.33 3.95
C VAL A 94 -2.24 0.02 3.30
N HIS A 95 -2.21 1.00 2.38
CA HIS A 95 -0.95 1.41 1.77
C HIS A 95 -0.10 2.29 2.71
N GLY A 96 -0.69 3.32 3.31
CA GLY A 96 -0.02 4.27 4.20
C GLY A 96 -0.13 3.90 5.68
N SER A 97 -1.23 4.27 6.33
CA SER A 97 -1.52 3.92 7.72
C SER A 97 -3.02 3.74 7.93
N PRO A 98 -3.48 3.04 8.99
CA PRO A 98 -4.91 2.90 9.27
C PRO A 98 -5.59 4.24 9.64
N ARG A 99 -4.82 5.31 9.92
CA ARG A 99 -5.32 6.68 10.13
C ARG A 99 -5.48 7.46 8.83
N ALA A 100 -4.60 7.22 7.87
CA ALA A 100 -4.59 7.85 6.56
C ALA A 100 -4.15 6.79 5.51
N PRO A 101 -5.09 5.95 5.04
CA PRO A 101 -4.83 4.70 4.33
C PRO A 101 -3.93 4.77 3.10
N THR A 102 -3.77 5.94 2.47
CA THR A 102 -2.96 6.09 1.27
C THR A 102 -1.89 7.18 1.36
N GLN A 103 -1.65 7.82 2.52
CA GLN A 103 -0.81 9.03 2.57
C GLN A 103 0.18 9.13 3.73
N GLU A 104 -0.14 8.60 4.91
CA GLU A 104 0.75 8.74 6.06
C GLU A 104 1.88 7.70 5.94
N TYR A 105 3.13 8.18 6.09
CA TYR A 105 4.29 7.31 6.20
C TYR A 105 4.49 6.93 7.68
N LEU A 106 4.80 5.67 7.94
CA LEU A 106 5.12 5.17 9.28
C LEU A 106 6.62 4.84 9.37
N PHE A 107 7.43 5.80 9.81
CA PHE A 107 8.87 5.61 9.99
C PHE A 107 9.26 5.35 11.44
N ARG A 108 8.42 5.75 12.42
CA ARG A 108 8.78 5.78 13.83
C ARG A 108 7.71 5.16 14.72
N ALA A 109 8.15 4.58 15.83
CA ALA A 109 7.29 4.02 16.87
C ALA A 109 6.19 4.98 17.35
N ALA A 110 6.51 6.27 17.54
CA ALA A 110 5.54 7.28 17.97
C ALA A 110 4.43 7.58 16.94
N GLU A 111 4.66 7.27 15.66
CA GLU A 111 3.64 7.36 14.60
C GLU A 111 2.77 6.10 14.60
N ALA A 112 3.41 4.93 14.74
CA ALA A 112 2.74 3.64 14.84
C ALA A 112 1.85 3.52 16.09
N GLU A 113 2.28 4.05 17.25
CA GLU A 113 1.50 4.08 18.49
C GLU A 113 0.13 4.71 18.29
N LYS A 114 0.07 5.80 17.50
CA LYS A 114 -1.18 6.50 17.19
C LYS A 114 -2.08 5.70 16.27
N CYS A 115 -1.57 4.67 15.59
CA CYS A 115 -2.30 3.87 14.61
C CYS A 115 -3.01 2.67 15.24
N PHE A 116 -2.53 2.11 16.36
CA PHE A 116 -3.16 0.95 17.02
C PHE A 116 -4.66 1.13 17.32
N PRO A 117 -5.16 2.30 17.74
CA PRO A 117 -6.60 2.50 17.96
C PRO A 117 -7.46 2.50 16.68
N HIS A 118 -6.85 2.48 15.48
CA HIS A 118 -7.54 2.65 14.20
C HIS A 118 -7.77 1.34 13.43
N PHE A 119 -7.44 0.20 14.02
CA PHE A 119 -7.80 -1.12 13.51
C PHE A 119 -8.13 -2.06 14.67
N ALA A 120 -8.93 -3.10 14.42
CA ALA A 120 -9.38 -4.04 15.45
C ALA A 120 -8.75 -5.44 15.31
N THR A 121 -8.03 -5.68 14.21
CA THR A 121 -7.32 -6.93 13.90
C THR A 121 -6.03 -7.03 14.70
N THR A 122 -5.51 -8.25 14.89
CA THR A 122 -4.21 -8.48 15.54
C THR A 122 -3.06 -7.88 14.73
N TYR A 123 -3.16 -7.92 13.40
CA TYR A 123 -2.12 -7.42 12.51
C TYR A 123 -2.64 -6.27 11.63
N CYS A 124 -1.76 -5.30 11.36
CA CYS A 124 -1.97 -4.29 10.33
C CYS A 124 -0.75 -4.26 9.40
N LEU A 125 -0.97 -4.55 8.12
CA LEU A 125 0.04 -4.50 7.08
C LEU A 125 -0.02 -3.13 6.41
N VAL A 126 1.15 -2.51 6.32
CA VAL A 126 1.35 -1.17 5.76
C VAL A 126 2.49 -1.18 4.74
N GLY A 127 2.48 -0.22 3.83
CA GLY A 127 3.51 0.00 2.83
C GLY A 127 4.03 1.44 2.84
N HIS A 128 4.06 2.05 1.66
CA HIS A 128 4.38 3.46 1.39
C HIS A 128 5.82 3.92 1.68
N THR A 129 6.45 3.46 2.76
CA THR A 129 7.81 3.90 3.16
C THR A 129 8.91 3.34 2.28
N HIS A 130 8.65 2.23 1.58
CA HIS A 130 9.63 1.43 0.83
C HIS A 130 10.78 0.91 1.71
N VAL A 131 10.57 0.87 3.03
CA VAL A 131 11.52 0.38 4.02
C VAL A 131 10.81 -0.66 4.89
N PRO A 132 11.27 -1.92 4.89
CA PRO A 132 10.73 -2.93 5.80
C PRO A 132 10.88 -2.49 7.25
N CYS A 133 9.80 -2.58 8.03
CA CYS A 133 9.81 -2.31 9.46
C CYS A 133 8.66 -3.09 10.13
N ALA A 134 8.76 -3.27 11.45
CA ALA A 134 7.70 -3.80 12.29
C ALA A 134 7.61 -2.98 13.58
N PHE A 135 6.39 -2.77 14.06
CA PHE A 135 6.10 -2.12 15.34
C PHE A 135 5.17 -3.03 16.15
N ILE A 136 5.43 -3.14 17.44
CA ILE A 136 4.64 -4.00 18.34
C ILE A 136 4.08 -3.12 19.46
N GLU A 137 2.76 -3.16 19.66
CA GLU A 137 2.14 -2.56 20.84
C GLU A 137 2.46 -3.46 22.05
N ALA A 138 3.23 -2.92 23.00
CA ALA A 138 3.43 -3.60 24.27
C ALA A 138 2.06 -3.73 24.96
N GLY A 139 1.67 -4.96 25.32
CA GLY A 139 0.48 -5.19 26.13
C GLY A 139 0.56 -4.39 27.43
N ARG A 140 -0.59 -4.05 28.03
CA ARG A 140 -0.68 -3.21 29.24
C ARG A 140 0.16 -3.70 30.44
N ASP A 141 0.65 -4.94 30.42
CA ASP A 141 1.49 -5.55 31.47
C ASP A 141 2.97 -5.77 31.07
N SER A 142 3.40 -5.34 29.88
CA SER A 142 4.81 -5.37 29.46
C SER A 142 5.41 -3.95 29.46
N PRO A 143 6.66 -3.76 29.94
CA PRO A 143 7.32 -2.47 29.90
C PRO A 143 7.30 -1.92 28.47
N SER A 144 6.87 -0.68 28.33
CA SER A 144 6.66 0.04 27.09
C SER A 144 7.93 0.14 26.24
N ASP A 145 8.17 -0.86 25.40
CA ASP A 145 9.17 -0.77 24.35
C ASP A 145 8.50 -1.15 23.02
N VAL A 146 8.14 -0.14 22.24
CA VAL A 146 7.84 -0.32 20.82
C VAL A 146 9.18 -0.50 20.13
N TYR A 147 9.57 -1.75 19.87
CA TYR A 147 10.77 -2.06 19.10
C TYR A 147 10.49 -1.82 17.62
N GLY A 148 11.23 -0.90 16.99
CA GLY A 148 11.42 -0.91 15.54
C GLY A 148 12.58 -1.85 15.24
N VAL A 149 12.33 -2.90 14.45
CA VAL A 149 13.39 -3.78 13.91
C VAL A 149 13.82 -3.29 12.55
#